data_AF-A0A445EB64-F1
#
_entry.id   AF-A0A445EB64-F1
#
_cell.length_a   1.000
_cell.length_b   1.000
_cell.length_c   1.000
_cell.angle_alpha   90.00
_cell.angle_beta   90.00
_cell.angle_gamma   90.00
#
_symmetry.space_group_name_H-M   'P 1'
#
loop_
_entity.id
_entity.type
_entity.pdbx_description
1 polymer ?
#
loop_
_entity_poly.entity_id
_entity_poly.type
_entity_poly.pdbx_seq_one_letter_code
_entity_poly.pdbx_strand_id
1 'polypeptide(L)'
;MFVLHGIQGFPSSVTADYVPFQIWDTLQGLSTYTRTMLSTQALLSAIGVGEKSATVIGATFQWFLRDLTGMLGGILFTFYQGSNLDSNAKMWRLAADLMNDLGMLMDLISPLFPSAFVIIVCLGSISRSFTGVASGATRAALTQHFALQDNAADISAKEGSQETVATMIGMALGMLVARITIGHPLAIWVCFLSLTLFHMYANYQAVRCLALTSLNPERTTIHLQHFMKTGKVLSPEQVSAKEHVLPLNLTVWSSKNADLLYTKVHLGTRVSSLDNMEM
;
A
#
# COMPACT_ATOMS: atom_id res chain seq x y z
N MET A 1 16.06 -6.86 10.59
CA MET A 1 17.02 -6.04 11.38
C MET A 1 18.43 -5.97 10.77
N PHE A 2 18.92 -7.04 10.12
CA PHE A 2 20.24 -7.05 9.46
C PHE A 2 20.42 -5.95 8.37
N VAL A 3 19.34 -5.54 7.71
CA VAL A 3 19.41 -4.57 6.60
C VAL A 3 19.24 -3.12 7.04
N LEU A 4 18.53 -2.87 8.14
CA LEU A 4 18.32 -1.51 8.71
C LEU A 4 19.65 -0.84 9.12
N HIS A 5 20.64 -1.63 9.56
CA HIS A 5 21.96 -1.12 9.95
C HIS A 5 22.91 -0.95 8.75
N GLY A 6 22.48 -1.32 7.54
CA GLY A 6 23.29 -1.22 6.32
C GLY A 6 23.15 0.10 5.58
N ILE A 7 22.30 1.02 6.06
CA ILE A 7 22.15 2.36 5.50
C ILE A 7 23.31 3.24 5.98
N GLN A 8 23.95 3.94 5.06
CA GLN A 8 25.06 4.83 5.39
C GLN A 8 24.59 5.95 6.32
N GLY A 9 25.28 6.16 7.45
CA GLY A 9 24.95 7.20 8.43
C GLY A 9 23.78 6.87 9.37
N PHE A 10 23.28 5.63 9.35
CA PHE A 10 22.23 5.19 10.26
C PHE A 10 22.68 5.28 11.74
N PRO A 11 21.81 5.70 12.68
CA PRO A 11 20.40 6.07 12.50
C PRO A 11 20.16 7.52 12.07
N SER A 12 21.19 8.37 12.06
CA SER A 12 21.03 9.83 11.84
C SER A 12 20.68 10.24 10.41
N SER A 13 20.85 9.34 9.44
CA SER A 13 20.59 9.61 8.02
C SER A 13 19.16 9.29 7.57
N VAL A 14 18.30 8.81 8.47
CA VAL A 14 16.89 8.52 8.20
C VAL A 14 15.96 9.17 9.22
N THR A 15 14.71 9.39 8.84
CA THR A 15 13.70 9.91 9.79
C THR A 15 13.43 8.91 10.92
N ALA A 16 12.99 9.44 12.07
CA ALA A 16 12.77 8.63 13.28
C ALA A 16 11.65 7.58 13.14
N ASP A 17 10.71 7.78 12.20
CA ASP A 17 9.61 6.87 11.91
C ASP A 17 9.99 5.71 10.97
N TYR A 18 11.20 5.71 10.39
CA TYR A 18 11.69 4.67 9.48
C TYR A 18 11.66 3.27 10.11
N VAL A 19 12.31 3.09 11.27
CA VAL A 19 12.44 1.77 11.90
C VAL A 19 11.09 1.19 12.33
N PRO A 20 10.22 1.94 13.05
CA PRO A 20 8.88 1.46 13.39
C PRO A 20 8.06 1.09 12.16
N PHE A 21 8.12 1.90 11.09
CA PHE A 21 7.45 1.60 9.84
C PHE A 21 7.94 0.27 9.24
N GLN A 22 9.27 0.11 9.11
CA GLN A 22 9.89 -1.06 8.49
C GLN A 22 9.60 -2.38 9.21
N ILE A 23 9.43 -2.36 10.54
CA ILE A 23 9.02 -3.55 11.30
C ILE A 23 7.64 -4.01 10.86
N TRP A 24 6.66 -3.11 10.87
CA TRP A 24 5.29 -3.41 10.48
C TRP A 24 5.16 -3.74 8.99
N ASP A 25 5.89 -3.04 8.13
CA ASP A 25 5.94 -3.30 6.70
C ASP A 25 6.51 -4.70 6.39
N THR A 26 7.56 -5.11 7.11
CA THR A 26 8.11 -6.48 6.97
C THR A 26 7.12 -7.54 7.40
N LEU A 27 6.41 -7.34 8.52
CA LEU A 27 5.38 -8.26 9.00
C LEU A 27 4.21 -8.37 8.02
N GLN A 28 3.80 -7.23 7.45
CA GLN A 28 2.79 -7.16 6.40
C GLN A 28 3.27 -7.95 5.16
N GLY A 29 4.49 -7.72 4.69
CA GLY A 29 5.10 -8.44 3.56
C GLY A 29 5.16 -9.94 3.77
N LEU A 30 5.61 -10.40 4.95
CA LEU A 30 5.63 -11.83 5.31
C LEU A 30 4.24 -12.48 5.17
N SER A 31 3.19 -11.79 5.63
CA SER A 31 1.81 -12.26 5.47
C SER A 31 1.41 -12.36 3.99
N THR A 32 1.74 -11.35 3.19
CA THR A 32 1.46 -11.33 1.74
C THR A 32 2.12 -12.49 1.02
N TYR A 33 3.42 -12.72 1.22
CA TYR A 33 4.12 -13.80 0.53
C TYR A 33 3.68 -15.20 0.99
N THR A 34 3.27 -15.35 2.26
CA THR A 34 2.67 -16.58 2.75
C THR A 34 1.35 -16.88 2.04
N ARG A 35 0.45 -15.89 1.97
CA ARG A 35 -0.86 -16.01 1.29
C ARG A 35 -0.72 -16.22 -0.22
N THR A 36 0.28 -15.59 -0.82
CA THR A 36 0.57 -15.73 -2.26
C THR A 36 0.78 -17.20 -2.63
N MET A 37 1.41 -18.01 -1.78
CA MET A 37 1.58 -19.45 -2.07
C MET A 37 0.24 -20.21 -2.08
N LEU A 38 -0.66 -19.89 -1.15
CA LEU A 38 -2.01 -20.49 -1.10
C LEU A 38 -2.84 -20.09 -2.32
N SER A 39 -2.85 -18.80 -2.67
CA SER A 39 -3.59 -18.30 -3.83
C SER A 39 -3.01 -18.84 -5.14
N THR A 40 -1.67 -18.93 -5.25
CA THR A 40 -0.98 -19.51 -6.41
C THR A 40 -1.35 -20.97 -6.60
N GLN A 41 -1.36 -21.76 -5.53
CA GLN A 41 -1.76 -23.17 -5.61
C GLN A 41 -3.21 -23.31 -6.13
N ALA A 42 -4.13 -22.50 -5.62
CA ALA A 42 -5.52 -22.49 -6.07
C ALA A 42 -5.63 -22.09 -7.55
N LEU A 43 -4.95 -21.02 -7.96
CA LEU A 43 -4.95 -20.56 -9.35
C LEU A 43 -4.39 -21.61 -10.32
N LEU A 44 -3.29 -22.27 -9.97
CA LEU A 44 -2.71 -23.34 -10.78
C LEU A 44 -3.67 -24.53 -10.91
N SER A 45 -4.36 -24.88 -9.82
CA SER A 45 -5.42 -25.90 -9.85
C SER A 45 -6.57 -25.49 -10.76
N ALA A 46 -7.00 -24.22 -10.75
CA ALA A 46 -8.10 -23.73 -11.57
C ALA A 46 -7.81 -23.78 -13.08
N ILE A 47 -6.54 -23.60 -13.46
CA ILE A 47 -6.09 -23.74 -14.85
C ILE A 47 -6.05 -25.20 -15.33
N GLY A 48 -6.15 -26.15 -14.40
CA GLY A 48 -6.07 -27.57 -14.71
C GLY A 48 -4.63 -28.07 -14.80
N VAL A 49 -3.70 -27.49 -14.03
CA VAL A 49 -2.38 -28.09 -13.85
C VAL A 49 -2.56 -29.49 -13.24
N GLY A 50 -2.23 -30.52 -14.02
CA GLY A 50 -2.40 -31.92 -13.65
C GLY A 50 -3.63 -32.61 -14.28
N GLU A 51 -4.50 -31.87 -14.97
CA GLU A 51 -5.69 -32.41 -15.64
C GLU A 51 -5.40 -32.86 -17.08
N LYS A 52 -5.91 -34.05 -17.47
CA LYS A 52 -5.68 -34.61 -18.82
C LYS A 52 -6.37 -33.84 -19.95
N SER A 53 -7.46 -33.15 -19.63
CA SER A 53 -8.25 -32.37 -20.59
C SER A 53 -7.76 -30.94 -20.78
N ALA A 54 -6.86 -30.45 -19.90
CA ALA A 54 -6.31 -29.11 -20.02
C ALA A 54 -5.26 -29.06 -21.13
N THR A 55 -5.35 -28.05 -22.00
CA THR A 55 -4.38 -27.85 -23.08
C THR A 55 -3.43 -26.72 -22.75
N VAL A 56 -2.16 -26.88 -23.12
CA VAL A 56 -1.13 -25.84 -22.92
C VAL A 56 -1.54 -24.55 -23.63
N ILE A 57 -2.06 -24.62 -24.85
CA ILE A 57 -2.46 -23.42 -25.61
C ILE A 57 -3.66 -22.70 -24.96
N GLY A 58 -4.62 -23.45 -24.41
CA GLY A 58 -5.76 -22.87 -23.68
C GLY A 58 -5.31 -22.13 -22.42
N ALA A 59 -4.46 -22.77 -21.61
CA ALA A 59 -3.89 -22.14 -20.42
C ALA A 59 -3.07 -20.88 -20.78
N THR A 60 -2.26 -20.93 -21.84
CA THR A 60 -1.50 -19.77 -22.34
C THR A 60 -2.41 -18.62 -22.74
N PHE A 61 -3.52 -18.90 -23.45
CA PHE A 61 -4.47 -17.86 -23.85
C PHE A 61 -5.17 -17.21 -22.64
N GLN A 62 -5.54 -17.99 -21.63
CA GLN A 62 -6.10 -17.47 -20.38
C GLN A 62 -5.11 -16.57 -19.64
N TRP A 63 -3.83 -16.96 -19.58
CA TRP A 63 -2.75 -16.17 -18.97
C TRP A 63 -2.51 -14.86 -19.73
N PHE A 64 -2.49 -14.93 -21.06
CA PHE A 64 -2.39 -13.76 -21.94
C PHE A 64 -3.53 -12.76 -21.67
N LEU A 65 -4.79 -13.21 -21.65
CA LEU A 65 -5.94 -12.33 -21.40
C LEU A 65 -5.86 -11.67 -20.03
N ARG A 66 -5.49 -12.44 -19.01
CA ARG A 66 -5.27 -11.94 -17.66
C ARG A 66 -4.22 -10.84 -17.64
N ASP A 67 -3.05 -11.08 -18.23
CA ASP A 67 -1.92 -10.15 -18.19
C ASP A 67 -2.20 -8.89 -19.02
N LEU A 68 -2.76 -9.05 -20.22
CA LEU A 68 -3.17 -7.92 -21.08
C LEU A 68 -4.16 -7.02 -20.34
N THR A 69 -5.18 -7.61 -19.72
CA THR A 69 -6.24 -6.88 -19.03
C THR A 69 -5.70 -6.15 -17.79
N GLY A 70 -4.78 -6.77 -17.04
CA GLY A 70 -4.06 -6.12 -15.95
C GLY A 70 -3.25 -4.92 -16.43
N MET A 71 -2.41 -5.10 -17.45
CA MET A 71 -1.58 -4.03 -18.02
C MET A 71 -2.42 -2.83 -18.48
N LEU A 72 -3.52 -3.08 -19.20
CA LEU A 72 -4.46 -2.02 -19.61
C LEU A 72 -5.07 -1.32 -18.39
N GLY A 73 -5.50 -2.07 -17.38
CA GLY A 73 -6.03 -1.51 -16.13
C GLY A 73 -5.02 -0.61 -15.40
N GLY A 74 -3.76 -1.04 -15.28
CA GLY A 74 -2.70 -0.26 -14.67
C GLY A 74 -2.40 1.04 -15.42
N ILE A 75 -2.37 0.98 -16.75
CA ILE A 75 -2.19 2.16 -17.61
C ILE A 75 -3.35 3.16 -17.38
N LEU A 76 -4.59 2.69 -17.46
CA LEU A 76 -5.79 3.54 -17.26
C LEU A 76 -5.82 4.17 -15.86
N PHE A 77 -5.48 3.40 -14.82
CA PHE A 77 -5.41 3.91 -13.46
C PHE A 77 -4.34 4.99 -13.31
N THR A 78 -3.16 4.77 -13.89
CA THR A 78 -2.07 5.77 -13.88
C THR A 78 -2.51 7.07 -14.56
N PHE A 79 -3.17 6.98 -15.72
CA PHE A 79 -3.69 8.15 -16.42
C PHE A 79 -4.71 8.94 -15.60
N TYR A 80 -5.59 8.26 -14.85
CA TYR A 80 -6.65 8.93 -14.08
C TYR A 80 -6.16 9.49 -12.74
N GLN A 81 -5.27 8.77 -12.06
CA GLN A 81 -4.99 9.00 -10.63
C GLN A 81 -3.55 9.39 -10.31
N GLY A 82 -2.63 9.28 -11.27
CA GLY A 82 -1.18 9.40 -11.05
C GLY A 82 -0.73 10.66 -10.30
N SER A 83 -1.40 11.80 -10.51
CA SER A 83 -1.02 13.09 -9.93
C SER A 83 -1.24 13.25 -8.43
N ASN A 84 -1.95 12.33 -7.76
CA ASN A 84 -2.31 12.45 -6.34
C ASN A 84 -1.82 11.29 -5.46
N LEU A 85 -1.03 10.37 -6.01
CA LEU A 85 -0.63 9.14 -5.31
C LEU A 85 0.37 9.41 -4.17
N ASP A 86 1.29 10.34 -4.39
CA ASP A 86 2.33 10.74 -3.43
C ASP A 86 1.78 11.64 -2.30
N SER A 87 0.88 12.58 -2.62
CA SER A 87 0.31 13.53 -1.65
C SER A 87 -0.53 12.86 -0.56
N ASN A 88 -1.12 11.70 -0.85
CA ASN A 88 -1.94 10.92 0.08
C ASN A 88 -1.36 9.53 0.33
N ALA A 89 -0.04 9.44 0.49
CA ALA A 89 0.68 8.17 0.54
C ALA A 89 0.13 7.16 1.56
N LYS A 90 -0.25 7.60 2.77
CA LYS A 90 -0.86 6.72 3.79
C LYS A 90 -2.12 6.01 3.30
N MET A 91 -3.04 6.77 2.71
CA MET A 91 -4.31 6.27 2.19
C MET A 91 -4.09 5.33 1.01
N TRP A 92 -3.26 5.75 0.05
CA TRP A 92 -2.98 4.94 -1.13
C TRP A 92 -2.26 3.64 -0.82
N ARG A 93 -1.46 3.60 0.26
CA ARG A 93 -0.83 2.36 0.72
C ARG A 93 -1.84 1.36 1.27
N LEU A 94 -2.84 1.83 2.03
CA LEU A 94 -3.97 0.98 2.47
C LEU A 94 -4.83 0.52 1.28
N ALA A 95 -5.11 1.42 0.35
CA ALA A 95 -5.91 1.11 -0.84
C ALA A 95 -5.21 0.10 -1.77
N ALA A 96 -3.89 0.26 -1.98
CA ALA A 96 -3.08 -0.66 -2.77
C ALA A 96 -3.14 -2.08 -2.18
N ASP A 97 -2.88 -2.21 -0.89
CA ASP A 97 -2.89 -3.52 -0.22
C ASP A 97 -4.28 -4.15 -0.16
N LEU A 98 -5.35 -3.37 -0.02
CA LEU A 98 -6.71 -3.88 -0.16
C LEU A 98 -6.96 -4.46 -1.56
N MET A 99 -6.51 -3.78 -2.62
CA MET A 99 -6.62 -4.29 -3.98
C MET A 99 -5.74 -5.53 -4.20
N ASN A 100 -4.56 -5.59 -3.58
CA ASN A 100 -3.72 -6.79 -3.62
C ASN A 100 -4.45 -8.00 -3.01
N ASP A 101 -5.10 -7.78 -1.87
CA ASP A 101 -5.88 -8.79 -1.15
C ASP A 101 -7.07 -9.26 -1.97
N LEU A 102 -7.77 -8.35 -2.66
CA LEU A 102 -8.83 -8.70 -3.59
C LEU A 102 -8.29 -9.53 -4.77
N GLY A 103 -7.13 -9.16 -5.33
CA GLY A 103 -6.46 -9.95 -6.36
C GLY A 103 -6.15 -11.37 -5.92
N MET A 104 -5.55 -11.53 -4.73
CA MET A 104 -5.27 -12.85 -4.14
C MET A 104 -6.54 -13.63 -3.81
N LEU A 105 -7.60 -12.96 -3.39
CA LEU A 105 -8.90 -13.58 -3.16
C LEU A 105 -9.51 -14.09 -4.48
N MET A 106 -9.41 -13.33 -5.57
CA MET A 106 -9.88 -13.76 -6.90
C MET A 106 -9.19 -15.05 -7.34
N ASP A 107 -7.87 -15.17 -7.15
CA ASP A 107 -7.14 -16.40 -7.42
C ASP A 107 -7.69 -17.57 -6.57
N LEU A 108 -7.92 -17.33 -5.28
CA LEU A 108 -8.38 -18.35 -4.33
C LEU A 108 -9.81 -18.84 -4.64
N ILE A 109 -10.72 -17.96 -5.08
CA ILE A 109 -12.10 -18.34 -5.45
C ILE A 109 -12.20 -18.89 -6.86
N SER A 110 -11.24 -18.62 -7.74
CA SER A 110 -11.31 -18.99 -9.15
C SER A 110 -11.61 -20.48 -9.42
N PRO A 111 -11.12 -21.47 -8.63
CA PRO A 111 -11.47 -22.87 -8.84
C PRO A 111 -12.96 -23.18 -8.56
N LEU A 112 -13.63 -22.36 -7.75
CA LEU A 112 -15.04 -22.55 -7.38
C LEU A 112 -16.00 -22.17 -8.52
N PHE A 113 -15.51 -21.41 -9.51
CA PHE A 113 -16.32 -20.91 -10.62
C PHE A 113 -15.65 -21.17 -11.99
N PRO A 114 -15.50 -22.43 -12.42
CA PRO A 114 -14.79 -22.75 -13.67
C PRO A 114 -15.35 -22.05 -14.91
N SER A 115 -16.68 -21.85 -14.98
CA SER A 115 -17.34 -21.15 -16.10
C SER A 115 -17.03 -19.65 -16.17
N ALA A 116 -16.67 -19.03 -15.04
CA ALA A 116 -16.32 -17.61 -14.94
C ALA A 116 -14.82 -17.38 -14.70
N PHE A 117 -14.00 -18.44 -14.76
CA PHE A 117 -12.58 -18.43 -14.41
C PHE A 117 -11.83 -17.24 -15.01
N VAL A 118 -11.91 -17.06 -16.33
CA VAL A 118 -11.20 -16.00 -17.06
C VAL A 118 -11.59 -14.61 -16.57
N ILE A 119 -12.88 -14.39 -16.31
CA ILE A 119 -13.39 -13.10 -15.83
C ILE A 119 -12.82 -12.82 -14.43
N ILE A 120 -12.86 -13.80 -13.53
CA ILE A 120 -12.38 -13.67 -12.16
C ILE A 120 -10.88 -13.35 -12.13
N VAL A 121 -10.06 -14.08 -12.87
CA VAL A 121 -8.60 -13.84 -12.88
C VAL A 121 -8.25 -12.52 -13.57
N CYS A 122 -9.00 -12.10 -14.59
CA CYS A 122 -8.82 -10.77 -15.20
C CYS A 122 -9.13 -9.65 -14.20
N LEU A 123 -10.21 -9.75 -13.42
CA LEU A 123 -10.52 -8.81 -12.34
C LEU A 123 -9.41 -8.80 -11.28
N GLY A 124 -8.92 -9.98 -10.88
CA GLY A 124 -7.78 -10.09 -9.97
C GLY A 124 -6.52 -9.44 -10.51
N SER A 125 -6.25 -9.58 -11.81
CA SER A 125 -5.12 -8.95 -12.52
C SER A 125 -5.21 -7.44 -12.52
N ILE A 126 -6.37 -6.86 -12.85
CA ILE A 126 -6.61 -5.41 -12.77
C ILE A 126 -6.33 -4.90 -11.36
N SER A 127 -6.82 -5.61 -10.35
CA SER A 127 -6.64 -5.26 -8.94
C SER A 127 -5.15 -5.24 -8.54
N ARG A 128 -4.36 -6.21 -9.01
CA ARG A 128 -2.89 -6.22 -8.80
C ARG A 128 -2.15 -5.15 -9.60
N SER A 129 -2.60 -4.84 -10.82
CA SER A 129 -1.99 -3.76 -11.60
C SER A 129 -2.22 -2.39 -10.96
N PHE A 130 -3.42 -2.15 -10.40
CA PHE A 130 -3.68 -0.99 -9.53
C PHE A 130 -2.69 -0.98 -8.34
N THR A 131 -2.55 -2.13 -7.67
CA THR A 131 -1.66 -2.28 -6.51
C THR A 131 -0.23 -1.90 -6.88
N GLY A 132 0.29 -2.42 -7.99
CA GLY A 132 1.65 -2.15 -8.45
C GLY A 132 1.90 -0.66 -8.69
N VAL A 133 0.96 0.04 -9.32
CA VAL A 133 1.07 1.49 -9.56
C VAL A 133 1.02 2.28 -8.25
N ALA A 134 0.01 2.03 -7.41
CA ALA A 134 -0.16 2.77 -6.16
C ALA A 134 0.95 2.47 -5.14
N SER A 135 1.34 1.21 -4.99
CA SER A 135 2.46 0.80 -4.12
C SER A 135 3.79 1.38 -4.62
N GLY A 136 4.05 1.36 -5.93
CA GLY A 136 5.27 1.96 -6.51
C GLY A 136 5.37 3.47 -6.24
N ALA A 137 4.28 4.21 -6.47
CA ALA A 137 4.25 5.65 -6.22
C ALA A 137 4.37 6.01 -4.73
N THR A 138 3.64 5.31 -3.87
CA THR A 138 3.71 5.55 -2.41
C THR A 138 5.05 5.14 -1.82
N ARG A 139 5.65 4.04 -2.28
CA ARG A 139 7.01 3.63 -1.89
C ARG A 139 8.02 4.70 -2.28
N ALA A 140 7.97 5.22 -3.51
CA ALA A 140 8.86 6.31 -3.92
C ALA A 140 8.72 7.55 -3.02
N ALA A 141 7.49 7.95 -2.70
CA ALA A 141 7.23 9.07 -1.78
C ALA A 141 7.77 8.81 -0.36
N LEU A 142 7.62 7.58 0.16
CA LEU A 142 8.14 7.20 1.48
C LEU A 142 9.66 7.12 1.50
N THR A 143 10.30 6.57 0.46
CA THR A 143 11.76 6.58 0.35
C THR A 143 12.32 8.01 0.36
N GLN A 144 11.65 8.95 -0.31
CA GLN A 144 12.04 10.37 -0.24
C GLN A 144 11.80 10.96 1.15
N HIS A 145 10.68 10.65 1.79
CA HIS A 145 10.40 11.09 3.16
C HIS A 145 11.46 10.59 4.16
N PHE A 146 11.91 9.33 4.01
CA PHE A 146 12.90 8.74 4.90
C PHE A 146 14.31 9.27 4.70
N ALA A 147 14.63 9.88 3.56
CA ALA A 147 15.98 10.36 3.25
C ALA A 147 16.26 11.71 3.92
N LEU A 148 17.25 11.77 4.83
CA LEU A 148 17.70 13.02 5.46
C LEU A 148 19.02 13.57 4.89
N GLN A 149 19.76 12.77 4.12
CA GLN A 149 21.13 13.11 3.66
C GLN A 149 21.33 12.74 2.19
N ASP A 150 20.35 13.07 1.33
CA ASP A 150 20.36 12.72 -0.11
C ASP A 150 20.61 11.23 -0.38
N ASN A 151 20.20 10.38 0.57
CA ASN A 151 20.47 8.94 0.62
C ASN A 151 19.28 8.08 0.17
N ALA A 152 18.34 8.64 -0.60
CA ALA A 152 17.14 7.93 -1.05
C ALA A 152 17.45 6.66 -1.85
N ALA A 153 18.48 6.68 -2.70
CA ALA A 153 18.91 5.51 -3.47
C ALA A 153 19.47 4.40 -2.55
N ASP A 154 20.20 4.79 -1.50
CA ASP A 154 20.73 3.88 -0.50
C ASP A 154 19.58 3.19 0.25
N ILE A 155 18.64 3.99 0.76
CA ILE A 155 17.42 3.51 1.43
C ILE A 155 16.65 2.55 0.53
N SER A 156 16.36 2.95 -0.72
CA SER A 156 15.63 2.12 -1.69
C SER A 156 16.29 0.75 -1.92
N ALA A 157 17.61 0.72 -2.09
CA ALA A 157 18.35 -0.53 -2.30
C ALA A 157 18.32 -1.45 -1.07
N LYS A 158 18.38 -0.87 0.14
CA LYS A 158 18.36 -1.62 1.40
C LYS A 158 16.94 -2.11 1.70
N GLU A 159 15.94 -1.27 1.54
CA GLU A 159 14.53 -1.67 1.63
C GLU A 159 14.21 -2.83 0.66
N GLY A 160 14.64 -2.74 -0.60
CA GLY A 160 14.45 -3.81 -1.58
C GLY A 160 15.15 -5.12 -1.19
N SER A 161 16.33 -5.04 -0.58
CA SER A 161 17.02 -6.23 -0.04
C SER A 161 16.27 -6.83 1.15
N GLN A 162 15.72 -5.99 2.04
CA GLN A 162 14.90 -6.44 3.17
C GLN A 162 13.60 -7.10 2.70
N GLU A 163 12.92 -6.52 1.72
CA GLU A 163 11.74 -7.08 1.08
C GLU A 163 12.06 -8.43 0.42
N THR A 164 13.22 -8.56 -0.24
CA THR A 164 13.67 -9.84 -0.81
C THR A 164 13.83 -10.91 0.26
N VAL A 165 14.42 -10.57 1.42
CA VAL A 165 14.53 -11.52 2.56
C VAL A 165 13.15 -11.89 3.10
N ALA A 166 12.26 -10.92 3.29
CA ALA A 166 10.89 -11.18 3.71
C ALA A 166 10.14 -12.07 2.70
N THR A 167 10.37 -11.86 1.40
CA THR A 167 9.83 -12.69 0.31
C THR A 167 10.29 -14.13 0.45
N MET A 168 11.58 -14.37 0.57
CA MET A 168 12.13 -15.72 0.70
C MET A 168 11.56 -16.46 1.90
N ILE A 169 11.50 -15.80 3.06
CA ILE A 169 10.95 -16.38 4.29
C ILE A 169 9.44 -16.63 4.13
N GLY A 170 8.69 -15.65 3.65
CA GLY A 170 7.24 -15.75 3.47
C GLY A 170 6.85 -16.80 2.43
N MET A 171 7.62 -16.97 1.36
CA MET A 171 7.41 -18.06 0.39
C MET A 171 7.68 -19.42 1.00
N ALA A 172 8.77 -19.59 1.78
CA ALA A 172 9.07 -20.85 2.45
C ALA A 172 7.97 -21.23 3.45
N LEU A 173 7.52 -20.27 4.26
CA LEU A 173 6.39 -20.44 5.18
C LEU A 173 5.10 -20.73 4.43
N GLY A 174 4.80 -19.98 3.37
CA GLY A 174 3.62 -20.16 2.52
C GLY A 174 3.57 -21.55 1.90
N MET A 175 4.69 -22.06 1.41
CA MET A 175 4.77 -23.42 0.88
C MET A 175 4.60 -24.48 1.97
N LEU A 176 5.14 -24.27 3.17
CA LEU A 176 4.87 -25.15 4.31
C LEU A 176 3.37 -25.16 4.65
N VAL A 177 2.74 -24.00 4.75
CA VAL A 177 1.29 -23.86 5.01
C VAL A 177 0.48 -24.52 3.90
N ALA A 178 0.84 -24.31 2.64
CA ALA A 178 0.21 -24.95 1.49
C ALA A 178 0.29 -26.48 1.60
N ARG A 179 1.44 -27.04 2.00
CA ARG A 179 1.64 -28.49 2.18
C ARG A 179 0.81 -29.07 3.33
N ILE A 180 0.75 -28.42 4.49
CA ILE A 180 -0.01 -28.93 5.64
C ILE A 180 -1.53 -28.81 5.45
N THR A 181 -1.98 -27.90 4.58
CA THR A 181 -3.42 -27.67 4.33
C THR A 181 -3.96 -28.42 3.11
N ILE A 182 -3.14 -29.24 2.44
CA ILE A 182 -3.58 -30.07 1.31
C ILE A 182 -4.78 -30.94 1.73
N GLY A 183 -5.82 -30.95 0.90
CA GLY A 183 -7.03 -31.73 1.17
C GLY A 183 -7.94 -31.15 2.25
N HIS A 184 -7.61 -29.99 2.82
CA HIS A 184 -8.38 -29.33 3.87
C HIS A 184 -8.81 -27.91 3.44
N PRO A 185 -9.87 -27.75 2.61
CA PRO A 185 -10.29 -26.45 2.09
C PRO A 185 -10.61 -25.42 3.17
N LEU A 186 -11.25 -25.84 4.26
CA LEU A 186 -11.54 -24.96 5.40
C LEU A 186 -10.26 -24.40 6.01
N ALA A 187 -9.20 -25.20 6.14
CA ALA A 187 -7.94 -24.76 6.70
C ALA A 187 -7.26 -23.71 5.79
N ILE A 188 -7.29 -23.92 4.46
CA ILE A 188 -6.79 -22.93 3.48
C ILE A 188 -7.52 -21.60 3.65
N TRP A 189 -8.85 -21.61 3.73
CA TRP A 189 -9.67 -20.41 3.90
C TRP A 189 -9.40 -19.70 5.23
N VAL A 190 -9.35 -20.45 6.34
CA VAL A 190 -9.05 -19.89 7.67
C VAL A 190 -7.65 -19.26 7.68
N CYS A 191 -6.64 -19.95 7.15
CA CYS A 191 -5.28 -19.42 7.04
C CYS A 191 -5.25 -18.14 6.19
N PHE A 192 -5.85 -18.18 4.99
CA PHE A 192 -5.86 -17.04 4.08
C PHE A 192 -6.56 -15.82 4.68
N LEU A 193 -7.74 -15.99 5.25
CA LEU A 193 -8.52 -14.90 5.85
C LEU A 193 -7.84 -14.33 7.09
N SER A 194 -7.31 -15.19 7.97
CA SER A 194 -6.59 -14.74 9.18
C SER A 194 -5.33 -13.94 8.83
N LEU A 195 -4.55 -14.42 7.86
CA LEU A 195 -3.37 -13.71 7.35
C LEU A 195 -3.77 -12.40 6.64
N THR A 196 -4.91 -12.36 5.96
CA THR A 196 -5.41 -11.15 5.29
C THR A 196 -5.83 -10.09 6.31
N LEU A 197 -6.51 -10.48 7.40
CA LEU A 197 -6.81 -9.58 8.52
C LEU A 197 -5.54 -9.05 9.18
N PHE A 198 -4.57 -9.94 9.44
CA PHE A 198 -3.27 -9.55 9.99
C PHE A 198 -2.51 -8.60 9.05
N HIS A 199 -2.52 -8.88 7.74
CA HIS A 199 -1.92 -8.04 6.71
C HIS A 199 -2.46 -6.62 6.74
N MET A 200 -3.78 -6.45 6.71
CA MET A 200 -4.42 -5.13 6.76
C MET A 200 -4.16 -4.42 8.09
N TYR A 201 -4.16 -5.15 9.20
CA TYR A 201 -3.80 -4.60 10.51
C TYR A 201 -2.34 -4.12 10.56
N ALA A 202 -1.39 -4.94 10.09
CA ALA A 202 0.02 -4.60 10.05
C ALA A 202 0.28 -3.39 9.14
N ASN A 203 -0.37 -3.33 7.98
CA ASN A 203 -0.30 -2.16 7.10
C ASN A 203 -0.83 -0.91 7.81
N TYR A 204 -1.99 -1.00 8.46
CA TYR A 204 -2.56 0.09 9.27
C TYR A 204 -1.59 0.57 10.36
N GLN A 205 -0.93 -0.34 11.08
CA GLN A 205 0.07 0.04 12.08
C GLN A 205 1.28 0.73 11.45
N ALA A 206 1.80 0.23 10.33
CA ALA A 206 2.92 0.87 9.63
C ALA A 206 2.57 2.31 9.18
N VAL A 207 1.41 2.53 8.55
CA VAL A 207 1.03 3.91 8.14
C VAL A 207 0.74 4.83 9.33
N ARG A 208 0.36 4.29 10.49
CA ARG A 208 0.21 5.06 11.73
C ARG A 208 1.55 5.49 12.34
N CYS A 209 2.65 4.81 12.02
CA CYS A 209 4.00 5.23 12.44
C CYS A 209 4.49 6.46 11.69
N LEU A 210 4.05 6.66 10.45
CA LEU A 210 4.58 7.72 9.57
C LEU A 210 4.17 9.12 10.03
N ALA A 211 5.11 10.06 10.05
CA ALA A 211 4.90 11.47 10.32
C ALA A 211 5.32 12.30 9.09
N LEU A 212 4.54 12.21 8.02
CA LEU A 212 4.87 12.81 6.72
C LEU A 212 4.98 14.34 6.80
N THR A 213 6.06 14.89 6.27
CA THR A 213 6.36 16.33 6.27
C THR A 213 5.76 17.09 5.08
N SER A 214 5.32 16.37 4.05
CA SER A 214 4.63 16.98 2.90
C SER A 214 3.29 17.62 3.30
N LEU A 215 2.73 18.47 2.45
CA LEU A 215 1.39 18.99 2.64
C LEU A 215 0.43 18.33 1.65
N ASN A 216 -0.75 17.99 2.14
CA ASN A 216 -1.92 17.65 1.32
C ASN A 216 -3.11 18.50 1.80
N PRO A 217 -4.28 18.46 1.14
CA PRO A 217 -5.44 19.26 1.53
C PRO A 217 -5.85 19.07 3.00
N GLU A 218 -5.80 17.85 3.53
CA GLU A 218 -6.19 17.55 4.91
C GLU A 218 -5.18 18.09 5.93
N ARG A 219 -3.89 17.76 5.79
CA ARG A 219 -2.80 18.26 6.65
C ARG A 219 -2.77 19.78 6.64
N THR A 220 -2.96 20.41 5.48
CA THR A 220 -3.08 21.87 5.34
C THR A 220 -4.27 22.41 6.12
N THR A 221 -5.43 21.76 6.04
CA THR A 221 -6.63 22.14 6.80
C THR A 221 -6.39 22.06 8.31
N ILE A 222 -5.78 20.97 8.79
CA ILE A 222 -5.43 20.78 10.20
C ILE A 222 -4.49 21.90 10.68
N HIS A 223 -3.46 22.23 9.90
CA HIS A 223 -2.53 23.33 10.21
C HIS A 223 -3.25 24.68 10.29
N LEU A 224 -4.00 25.06 9.25
CA LEU A 224 -4.68 26.35 9.19
C LEU A 224 -5.70 26.52 10.32
N GLN A 225 -6.53 25.50 10.57
CA GLN A 225 -7.50 25.55 11.66
C GLN A 225 -6.84 25.69 13.04
N HIS A 226 -5.74 24.98 13.29
CA HIS A 226 -5.03 25.08 14.55
C HIS A 226 -4.35 26.45 14.71
N PHE A 227 -3.72 26.93 13.65
CA PHE A 227 -3.03 28.22 13.64
C PHE A 227 -4.01 29.38 13.85
N MET A 228 -5.16 29.38 13.16
CA MET A 228 -6.19 30.41 13.35
C MET A 228 -6.77 30.43 14.77
N LYS A 229 -6.82 29.28 15.47
CA LYS A 229 -7.36 29.18 16.83
C LYS A 229 -6.33 29.52 17.92
N THR A 230 -5.05 29.25 17.69
CA THR A 230 -4.02 29.25 18.76
C THR A 230 -2.80 30.11 18.47
N GLY A 231 -2.61 30.56 17.23
CA GLY A 231 -1.40 31.22 16.76
C GLY A 231 -0.17 30.32 16.66
N LYS A 232 -0.31 29.00 16.87
CA LYS A 232 0.81 28.04 16.89
C LYS A 232 0.75 27.11 15.68
N VAL A 233 1.93 26.68 15.22
CA VAL A 233 2.09 25.68 14.16
C VAL A 233 2.32 24.31 14.80
N LEU A 234 1.59 23.29 14.34
CA LEU A 234 1.74 21.91 14.79
C LEU A 234 2.98 21.25 14.18
N SER A 235 3.59 20.31 14.91
CA SER A 235 4.63 19.43 14.34
C SER A 235 4.02 18.35 13.43
N PRO A 236 4.81 17.74 12.52
CA PRO A 236 4.34 16.63 11.68
C PRO A 236 3.72 15.47 12.47
N GLU A 237 4.25 15.14 13.64
CA GLU A 237 3.73 14.07 14.52
C GLU A 237 2.35 14.44 15.07
N GLN A 238 2.15 15.70 15.47
CA GLN A 238 0.88 16.19 15.97
C GLN A 238 -0.20 16.23 14.88
N VAL A 239 0.18 16.53 13.64
CA VAL A 239 -0.73 16.49 12.49
C VAL A 239 -1.03 15.05 12.09
N SER A 240 -0.01 14.18 12.03
CA SER A 240 -0.14 12.75 11.75
C SER A 240 -1.08 12.04 12.73
N ALA A 241 -1.07 12.44 14.00
CA ALA A 241 -2.01 11.91 15.00
C ALA A 241 -3.47 12.28 14.72
N LYS A 242 -3.72 13.39 14.02
CA LYS A 242 -5.04 13.95 13.70
C LYS A 242 -5.55 13.59 12.30
N GLU A 243 -4.64 13.35 11.35
CA GLU A 243 -5.02 13.04 9.98
C GLU A 243 -5.66 11.65 9.86
N HIS A 244 -6.61 11.54 8.95
CA HIS A 244 -7.23 10.27 8.63
C HIS A 244 -6.31 9.47 7.71
N VAL A 245 -6.29 8.16 7.96
CA VAL A 245 -5.51 7.23 7.14
C VAL A 245 -6.40 6.60 6.05
N LEU A 246 -7.71 6.57 6.25
CA LEU A 246 -8.70 6.03 5.33
C LEU A 246 -9.34 7.15 4.50
N PRO A 247 -9.84 6.88 3.27
CA PRO A 247 -10.45 7.89 2.43
C PRO A 247 -11.67 8.54 3.11
N LEU A 248 -11.77 9.86 2.96
CA LEU A 248 -12.76 10.72 3.63
C LEU A 248 -14.22 10.28 3.46
N ASN A 249 -14.56 9.59 2.35
CA ASN A 249 -15.89 9.06 2.08
C ASN A 249 -16.36 7.98 3.07
N LEU A 250 -15.43 7.28 3.75
CA LEU A 250 -15.75 6.33 4.83
C LEU A 250 -15.90 7.02 6.20
N THR A 251 -15.35 8.21 6.36
CA THR A 251 -15.38 9.01 7.61
C THR A 251 -16.47 10.08 7.65
N VAL A 252 -17.27 10.23 6.58
CA VAL A 252 -18.42 11.16 6.52
C VAL A 252 -19.41 10.91 7.68
N TRP A 253 -19.41 9.72 8.28
CA TRP A 253 -20.29 9.41 9.41
C TRP A 253 -19.84 10.01 10.76
N SER A 254 -18.59 10.49 10.89
CA SER A 254 -18.06 10.99 12.17
C SER A 254 -17.98 12.52 12.28
N SER A 255 -18.18 13.28 11.21
CA SER A 255 -18.02 14.75 11.23
C SER A 255 -19.37 15.49 11.30
N LYS A 256 -20.11 15.30 12.39
CA LYS A 256 -21.22 16.21 12.77
C LYS A 256 -20.77 17.38 13.66
N ASN A 257 -19.50 17.41 14.08
CA ASN A 257 -18.97 18.39 15.05
C ASN A 257 -17.76 19.20 14.55
N ALA A 258 -17.35 19.07 13.28
CA ALA A 258 -16.34 19.98 12.75
C ALA A 258 -17.01 21.31 12.44
N ASP A 259 -16.70 22.35 13.22
CA ASP A 259 -16.91 23.74 12.82
C ASP A 259 -16.25 23.95 11.46
N LEU A 260 -17.02 23.76 10.39
CA LEU A 260 -16.66 24.16 9.04
C LEU A 260 -16.70 25.69 9.03
N LEU A 261 -15.65 26.31 9.56
CA LEU A 261 -15.31 27.68 9.25
C LEU A 261 -15.03 27.71 7.75
N TYR A 262 -16.05 28.05 6.96
CA TYR A 262 -15.94 28.41 5.54
C TYR A 262 -15.15 29.72 5.36
N THR A 263 -14.01 29.85 6.05
CA THR A 263 -13.11 30.99 5.88
C THR A 263 -12.26 30.69 4.66
N LYS A 264 -12.51 31.44 3.58
CA LYS A 264 -11.64 31.43 2.40
C LYS A 264 -10.32 32.09 2.78
N VAL A 265 -9.31 31.29 3.09
CA VAL A 265 -7.96 31.76 3.39
C VAL A 265 -7.25 32.06 2.06
N HIS A 266 -6.98 33.33 1.79
CA HIS A 266 -6.14 33.74 0.67
C HIS A 266 -4.68 33.67 1.11
N LEU A 267 -3.98 32.62 0.67
CA LEU A 267 -2.54 32.45 0.88
C LEU A 267 -1.77 33.27 -0.17
N GLY A 268 -1.00 34.25 0.31
CA GLY A 268 -0.14 35.11 -0.51
C GLY A 268 -0.25 36.58 -0.12
N THR A 269 0.89 37.24 0.08
CA THR A 269 0.99 38.69 0.05
C THR A 269 1.51 39.10 -1.33
N ARG A 270 1.05 40.23 -1.88
CA ARG A 270 1.71 40.79 -3.05
C ARG A 270 3.11 41.21 -2.60
N VAL A 271 4.16 40.91 -3.35
CA VAL A 271 5.52 41.33 -2.95
C VAL A 271 5.58 42.86 -2.79
N SER A 272 4.83 43.59 -3.61
CA SER A 272 4.66 45.05 -3.53
C SER A 272 3.84 45.56 -2.33
N SER A 273 3.30 44.69 -1.47
CA SER A 273 2.68 45.11 -0.20
C SER A 273 3.61 44.97 1.00
N LEU A 274 4.87 44.59 0.78
CA LEU A 274 5.94 44.55 1.79
C LEU A 274 6.78 45.84 1.83
N ASP A 275 6.53 46.81 0.96
CA ASP A 275 7.36 48.03 0.80
C ASP A 275 7.33 49.01 1.99
N ASN A 276 6.61 48.71 3.07
CA ASN A 276 6.50 49.58 4.26
C ASN A 276 6.90 48.92 5.59
N MET A 277 7.56 47.77 5.58
CA MET A 277 8.24 47.28 6.80
C MET A 277 9.72 47.67 6.72
N GLU A 278 10.01 48.86 7.27
CA GLU A 278 11.37 49.35 7.51
C GLU A 278 12.23 48.26 8.19
N MET A 279 13.43 48.06 7.65
CA MET A 279 14.55 47.36 8.29
C MET A 279 15.02 48.11 9.53
#